data_AF-A0A1G4IXF6-F1
#
_entry.id   AF-A0A1G4IXF6-F1
#
_cell.length_a   1.000
_cell.length_b   1.000
_cell.length_c   1.000
_cell.angle_alpha   90.00
_cell.angle_beta   90.00
_cell.angle_gamma   90.00
#
_symmetry.space_group_name_H-M   'P 1'
#
loop_
_entity.id
_entity.type
_entity.pdbx_description
1 polymer ?
#
loop_
_entity_poly.entity_id
_entity_poly.type
_entity_poly.pdbx_seq_one_letter_code
_entity_poly.pdbx_strand_id
1 'polypeptide(L)'
;MNKLQQYERRLLDDANEAGTENNTNDGTRRKSDASLDEILEHLEDDDEFMHNYREERLQQIADDMRKVKENVRTENYGLLTIVEEEREVIRLTTKTDQVVIHFGLDDFRKCQTMDAKLSQLAQRHLMTRFLRASVDKCPFLVAKLQIKVLPFVVAYKNGVERTRVVGFSRLGNQPDDFDIAALENVFYEAGVLAKKSTPWRPSAGGRDGSDDSDLDV
;
A
#
# COMPACT_ATOMS: atom_id res chain seq x y z
N MET A 1 -24.39 5.13 -13.19
CA MET A 1 -22.97 5.39 -12.91
C MET A 1 -22.90 6.55 -11.93
N ASN A 2 -22.11 6.43 -10.87
CA ASN A 2 -21.97 7.50 -9.87
C ASN A 2 -21.22 8.69 -10.49
N LYS A 3 -21.62 9.94 -10.20
CA LYS A 3 -20.94 11.16 -10.71
C LYS A 3 -19.44 11.15 -10.37
N LEU A 4 -19.08 10.56 -9.22
CA LEU A 4 -17.70 10.37 -8.78
C LEU A 4 -16.89 9.44 -9.72
N GLN A 5 -17.50 8.35 -10.19
CA GLN A 5 -16.86 7.43 -11.14
C GLN A 5 -16.72 8.05 -12.53
N GLN A 6 -17.62 8.97 -12.88
CA GLN A 6 -17.53 9.72 -14.14
C GLN A 6 -16.40 10.75 -14.06
N TYR A 7 -16.24 11.43 -12.92
CA TYR A 7 -15.16 12.38 -12.69
C TYR A 7 -13.78 11.69 -12.65
N GLU A 8 -13.66 10.59 -11.92
CA GLU A 8 -12.41 9.81 -11.84
C GLU A 8 -12.00 9.26 -13.21
N ARG A 9 -12.98 8.86 -14.03
CA ARG A 9 -12.74 8.42 -15.41
C ARG A 9 -12.32 9.57 -16.32
N ARG A 10 -12.96 10.75 -16.21
CA ARG A 10 -12.56 11.94 -16.97
C ARG A 10 -11.16 12.40 -16.63
N LEU A 11 -10.79 12.46 -15.34
CA LEU A 11 -9.42 12.82 -14.93
C LEU A 11 -8.36 11.85 -15.47
N LEU A 12 -8.68 10.55 -15.53
CA LEU A 12 -7.79 9.55 -16.10
C LEU A 12 -7.69 9.66 -17.62
N ASP A 13 -8.80 10.00 -18.30
CA ASP A 13 -8.84 10.23 -19.74
C ASP A 13 -8.05 11.52 -20.11
N ASP A 14 -8.26 12.63 -19.40
CA ASP A 14 -7.56 13.91 -19.61
C ASP A 14 -6.05 13.79 -19.38
N ALA A 15 -5.63 13.03 -18.36
CA ALA A 15 -4.21 12.75 -18.10
C ALA A 15 -3.56 11.90 -19.21
N ASN A 16 -4.35 11.09 -19.92
CA ASN A 16 -3.91 10.28 -21.05
C ASN A 16 -3.84 11.10 -22.35
N GLU A 17 -4.78 12.03 -22.53
CA GLU A 17 -4.82 12.96 -23.67
C GLU A 17 -3.67 13.98 -23.60
N ALA A 18 -3.35 14.50 -22.42
CA ALA A 18 -2.19 15.39 -22.21
C ALA A 18 -0.83 14.74 -22.54
N GLY A 19 -0.75 13.41 -22.62
CA GLY A 19 0.44 12.69 -23.07
C GLY A 19 0.60 12.60 -24.59
N THR A 20 -0.42 12.99 -25.37
CA THR A 20 -0.49 12.73 -26.83
C THR A 20 -0.29 13.99 -27.68
N GLU A 21 -0.48 15.20 -27.13
CA GLU A 21 -0.38 16.45 -27.89
C GLU A 21 0.94 17.20 -27.61
N ASN A 22 2.01 16.78 -28.27
CA ASN A 22 3.23 17.59 -28.39
C ASN A 22 3.73 17.60 -29.84
N ASN A 23 2.92 18.15 -30.76
CA ASN A 23 3.42 18.67 -32.03
C ASN A 23 2.40 19.60 -32.72
N THR A 24 2.50 20.91 -32.51
CA THR A 24 2.50 21.96 -33.57
C THR A 24 2.50 23.36 -32.97
N ASN A 25 3.15 24.25 -33.70
CA ASN A 25 3.57 25.59 -33.32
C ASN A 25 2.55 26.67 -33.73
N ASP A 26 2.66 27.82 -33.06
CA ASP A 26 2.31 29.20 -33.49
C ASP A 26 0.99 29.86 -33.04
N GLY A 27 1.18 31.05 -32.44
CA GLY A 27 0.29 32.21 -32.57
C GLY A 27 -0.96 32.27 -31.69
N THR A 28 -0.97 33.17 -30.68
CA THR A 28 -1.97 34.27 -30.49
C THR A 28 -1.98 34.75 -29.04
N ARG A 29 -1.23 35.82 -28.76
CA ARG A 29 -1.04 36.48 -27.45
C ARG A 29 -2.23 37.39 -27.03
N ARG A 30 -3.47 36.98 -27.34
CA ARG A 30 -4.72 37.73 -27.03
C ARG A 30 -5.90 36.85 -26.59
N LYS A 31 -5.65 35.57 -26.27
CA LYS A 31 -6.66 34.62 -25.77
C LYS A 31 -6.61 34.37 -24.26
N SER A 32 -5.66 34.98 -23.53
CA SER A 32 -5.35 34.55 -22.16
C SER A 32 -6.29 35.07 -21.08
N ASP A 33 -7.05 36.14 -21.32
CA ASP A 33 -7.90 36.76 -20.29
C ASP A 33 -9.32 36.18 -20.32
N ALA A 34 -9.91 36.08 -21.52
CA ALA A 34 -11.20 35.41 -21.71
C ALA A 34 -11.13 33.90 -21.38
N SER A 35 -9.99 33.25 -21.63
CA SER A 35 -9.79 31.87 -21.20
C SER A 35 -9.61 31.74 -19.70
N LEU A 36 -9.04 32.76 -19.01
CA LEU A 36 -8.87 32.69 -17.56
C LEU A 36 -10.21 32.90 -16.85
N ASP A 37 -11.00 33.87 -17.31
CA ASP A 37 -12.36 34.10 -16.79
C ASP A 37 -13.27 32.90 -17.08
N GLU A 38 -13.23 32.31 -18.28
CA GLU A 38 -14.01 31.10 -18.61
C GLU A 38 -13.57 29.86 -17.79
N ILE A 39 -12.27 29.75 -17.48
CA ILE A 39 -11.73 28.71 -16.58
C ILE A 39 -12.09 29.01 -15.11
N LEU A 40 -12.09 30.28 -14.67
CA LEU A 40 -12.49 30.69 -13.32
C LEU A 40 -14.00 30.47 -13.10
N GLU A 41 -14.83 30.81 -14.09
CA GLU A 41 -16.29 30.66 -14.02
C GLU A 41 -16.69 29.17 -14.01
N HIS A 42 -15.94 28.29 -14.70
CA HIS A 42 -16.08 26.83 -14.56
C HIS A 42 -15.55 26.27 -13.24
N LEU A 43 -14.57 26.92 -12.61
CA LEU A 43 -14.05 26.54 -11.28
C LEU A 43 -15.02 26.96 -10.16
N GLU A 44 -15.71 28.09 -10.31
CA GLU A 44 -16.72 28.58 -9.35
C GLU A 44 -17.98 27.71 -9.34
N ASP A 45 -18.43 27.17 -10.49
CA ASP A 45 -19.52 26.20 -10.56
C ASP A 45 -19.14 24.79 -10.03
N ASP A 46 -17.84 24.49 -9.94
CA ASP A 46 -17.29 23.24 -9.39
C ASP A 46 -16.89 23.35 -7.90
N ASP A 47 -17.00 24.53 -7.27
CA ASP A 47 -16.55 24.72 -5.89
C ASP A 47 -17.35 23.89 -4.89
N GLU A 48 -18.66 23.72 -5.06
CA GLU A 48 -19.49 22.89 -4.16
C GLU A 48 -19.15 21.40 -4.34
N PHE A 49 -18.94 20.93 -5.58
CA PHE A 49 -18.54 19.55 -5.84
C PHE A 49 -17.11 19.26 -5.35
N MET A 50 -16.17 20.16 -5.60
CA MET A 50 -14.79 20.04 -5.14
C MET A 50 -14.70 20.19 -3.62
N HIS A 51 -15.53 21.02 -3.00
CA HIS A 51 -15.66 21.11 -1.55
C HIS A 51 -16.22 19.81 -0.98
N ASN A 52 -17.30 19.27 -1.53
CA ASN A 52 -17.88 17.98 -1.12
C ASN A 52 -16.89 16.83 -1.31
N TYR A 53 -16.14 16.80 -2.41
CA TYR A 53 -15.10 15.79 -2.65
C TYR A 53 -13.94 15.92 -1.66
N ARG A 54 -13.47 17.14 -1.39
CA ARG A 54 -12.46 17.39 -0.35
C ARG A 54 -12.98 16.92 1.00
N GLU A 55 -14.22 17.24 1.35
CA GLU A 55 -14.84 16.84 2.60
C GLU A 55 -14.98 15.31 2.71
N GLU A 56 -15.44 14.63 1.67
CA GLU A 56 -15.50 13.15 1.61
C GLU A 56 -14.11 12.52 1.77
N ARG A 57 -13.09 13.07 1.11
CA ARG A 57 -11.71 12.58 1.22
C ARG A 57 -11.11 12.85 2.60
N LEU A 58 -11.34 14.03 3.17
CA LEU A 58 -10.94 14.37 4.54
C LEU A 58 -11.63 13.43 5.55
N GLN A 59 -12.91 13.16 5.36
CA GLN A 59 -13.67 12.25 6.21
C GLN A 59 -13.12 10.82 6.11
N GLN A 60 -12.84 10.34 4.90
CA GLN A 60 -12.23 9.02 4.70
C GLN A 60 -10.86 8.91 5.39
N ILE A 61 -10.00 9.93 5.24
CA ILE A 61 -8.69 9.97 5.91
C ILE A 61 -8.87 10.02 7.43
N ALA A 62 -9.81 10.81 7.94
CA ALA A 62 -10.09 10.92 9.38
C ALA A 62 -10.58 9.59 9.97
N ASP A 63 -11.43 8.87 9.25
CA ASP A 63 -11.94 7.56 9.64
C ASP A 63 -10.83 6.49 9.60
N ASP A 64 -9.98 6.51 8.57
CA ASP A 64 -8.82 5.62 8.48
C ASP A 64 -7.81 5.90 9.61
N MET A 65 -7.54 7.18 9.92
CA MET A 65 -6.70 7.56 11.06
C MET A 65 -7.30 7.10 12.40
N ARG A 66 -8.62 7.18 12.56
CA ARG A 66 -9.31 6.71 13.76
C ARG A 66 -9.16 5.21 13.91
N LYS A 67 -9.37 4.44 12.83
CA LYS A 67 -9.17 2.99 12.80
C LYS A 67 -7.73 2.62 13.13
N VAL A 68 -6.73 3.29 12.54
CA VAL A 68 -5.32 3.06 12.88
C VAL A 68 -5.08 3.29 14.37
N LYS A 69 -5.55 4.42 14.91
CA LYS A 69 -5.35 4.76 16.32
C LYS A 69 -6.01 3.76 17.26
N GLU A 70 -7.21 3.28 16.91
CA GLU A 70 -7.91 2.25 17.67
C GLU A 70 -7.16 0.92 17.59
N ASN A 71 -6.86 0.43 16.38
CA ASN A 71 -6.16 -0.83 16.14
C ASN A 71 -4.80 -0.91 16.83
N VAL A 72 -4.02 0.18 16.83
CA VAL A 72 -2.74 0.25 17.53
C VAL A 72 -2.94 0.21 19.05
N ARG A 73 -3.99 0.86 19.56
CA ARG A 73 -4.27 0.92 21.01
C ARG A 73 -4.88 -0.37 21.56
N THR A 74 -5.70 -1.06 20.80
CA THR A 74 -6.54 -2.16 21.31
C THR A 74 -6.14 -3.53 20.77
N GLU A 75 -5.55 -3.61 19.59
CA GLU A 75 -5.36 -4.87 18.87
C GLU A 75 -3.90 -5.23 18.56
N ASN A 76 -2.93 -4.50 19.13
CA ASN A 76 -1.48 -4.71 18.95
C ASN A 76 -1.00 -4.61 17.49
N TYR A 77 -1.64 -3.77 16.68
CA TYR A 77 -1.11 -3.43 15.35
C TYR A 77 0.19 -2.65 15.50
N GLY A 78 1.10 -2.79 14.54
CA GLY A 78 2.45 -2.21 14.64
C GLY A 78 3.52 -3.16 15.17
N LEU A 79 3.13 -4.33 15.67
CA LEU A 79 4.03 -5.35 16.22
C LEU A 79 3.81 -6.70 15.55
N LEU A 80 4.87 -7.52 15.53
CA LEU A 80 4.76 -8.93 15.18
C LEU A 80 4.27 -9.70 16.40
N THR A 81 2.99 -10.09 16.40
CA THR A 81 2.38 -10.79 17.53
C THR A 81 2.60 -12.29 17.40
N ILE A 82 3.21 -12.91 18.42
CA ILE A 82 3.36 -14.36 18.48
C ILE A 82 2.04 -14.97 18.99
N VAL A 83 1.51 -15.93 18.22
CA VAL A 83 0.28 -16.64 18.53
C VAL A 83 0.62 -18.11 18.72
N GLU A 84 0.30 -18.64 19.90
CA GLU A 84 0.62 -20.01 20.27
C GLU A 84 -0.46 -21.01 19.90
N GLU A 85 -1.72 -20.56 19.82
CA GLU A 85 -2.86 -21.44 19.56
C GLU A 85 -3.35 -21.31 18.11
N GLU A 86 -3.48 -22.43 17.41
CA GLU A 86 -3.99 -22.45 16.03
C GLU A 86 -5.41 -21.88 15.88
N ARG A 87 -6.27 -22.10 16.87
CA ARG A 87 -7.64 -21.56 16.89
C ARG A 87 -7.62 -20.03 16.88
N GLU A 88 -6.65 -19.44 17.58
CA GLU A 88 -6.50 -18.00 17.64
C GLU A 88 -6.00 -17.42 16.32
N VAL A 89 -5.06 -18.09 15.66
CA VAL A 89 -4.59 -17.71 14.32
C VAL A 89 -5.76 -17.64 13.34
N ILE A 90 -6.64 -18.65 13.34
CA ILE A 90 -7.83 -18.69 12.48
C ILE A 90 -8.79 -17.54 12.84
N ARG A 91 -9.08 -17.35 14.13
CA ARG A 91 -9.97 -16.28 14.61
C ARG A 91 -9.48 -14.91 14.15
N LEU A 92 -8.20 -14.60 14.36
CA LEU A 92 -7.60 -13.32 13.97
C LEU A 92 -7.64 -13.12 12.45
N THR A 93 -7.41 -14.19 11.68
CA THR A 93 -7.47 -14.15 10.21
C THR A 93 -8.86 -13.82 9.68
N THR A 94 -9.91 -14.27 10.37
CA THR A 94 -11.31 -13.99 9.99
C THR A 94 -11.83 -12.66 10.53
N LYS A 95 -11.32 -12.19 11.68
CA LYS A 95 -11.76 -10.94 12.32
C LYS A 95 -11.16 -9.70 11.67
N THR A 96 -9.95 -9.82 11.12
CA THR A 96 -9.19 -8.68 10.60
C THR A 96 -9.26 -8.62 9.08
N ASP A 97 -9.31 -7.40 8.54
CA ASP A 97 -9.42 -7.18 7.10
C ASP A 97 -8.13 -7.56 6.36
N GLN A 98 -6.96 -7.31 6.96
CA GLN A 98 -5.65 -7.55 6.35
C GLN A 98 -4.73 -8.21 7.38
N VAL A 99 -4.30 -9.43 7.09
CA VAL A 99 -3.39 -10.16 7.98
C VAL A 99 -2.27 -10.83 7.19
N VAL A 100 -1.07 -10.80 7.77
CA VAL A 100 0.11 -11.52 7.30
C VAL A 100 0.54 -12.46 8.42
N ILE A 101 0.71 -13.73 8.09
CA ILE A 101 1.03 -14.80 9.04
C ILE A 101 2.33 -15.46 8.60
N HIS A 102 3.32 -15.45 9.48
CA HIS A 102 4.55 -16.20 9.32
C HIS A 102 4.50 -17.49 10.14
N PHE A 103 4.59 -18.62 9.45
CA PHE A 103 4.81 -19.94 10.01
C PHE A 103 6.30 -20.26 9.98
N GLY A 104 6.87 -20.48 11.16
CA GLY A 104 8.31 -20.67 11.34
C GLY A 104 8.65 -21.47 12.59
N LEU A 105 9.95 -21.73 12.76
CA LEU A 105 10.55 -22.31 13.96
C LEU A 105 11.61 -21.36 14.50
N ASP A 106 11.76 -21.31 15.83
CA ASP A 106 12.66 -20.38 16.49
C ASP A 106 14.13 -20.78 16.30
N ASP A 107 14.40 -22.08 16.14
CA ASP A 107 15.73 -22.64 15.89
C ASP A 107 16.23 -22.42 14.46
N PHE A 108 15.38 -21.91 13.55
CA PHE A 108 15.74 -21.73 12.16
C PHE A 108 16.17 -20.30 11.86
N ARG A 109 17.46 -20.09 11.58
CA ARG A 109 18.04 -18.76 11.29
C ARG A 109 17.26 -17.99 10.21
N LYS A 110 16.79 -18.68 9.16
CA LYS A 110 16.02 -18.05 8.07
C LYS A 110 14.66 -17.53 8.55
N CYS A 111 14.03 -18.22 9.51
CA CYS A 111 12.80 -17.73 10.15
C CYS A 111 13.08 -16.48 11.00
N GLN A 112 14.19 -16.45 11.73
CA GLN A 112 14.60 -15.26 12.50
C GLN A 112 14.82 -14.03 11.59
N THR A 113 15.48 -14.22 10.43
CA THR A 113 15.62 -13.15 9.42
C THR A 113 14.25 -12.65 8.95
N MET A 114 13.32 -13.56 8.66
CA MET A 114 11.95 -13.21 8.24
C MET A 114 11.20 -12.45 9.35
N ASP A 115 11.31 -12.90 10.59
CA ASP A 115 10.69 -12.27 11.77
C ASP A 115 11.19 -10.81 11.96
N ALA A 116 12.48 -10.57 11.79
CA ALA A 116 13.05 -9.23 11.88
C ALA A 116 12.50 -8.27 10.80
N LYS A 117 12.39 -8.75 9.55
CA LYS A 117 11.87 -7.93 8.42
C LYS A 117 10.37 -7.69 8.56
N LEU A 118 9.60 -8.70 8.97
CA LEU A 118 8.17 -8.55 9.25
C LEU A 118 7.90 -7.61 10.42
N SER A 119 8.75 -7.62 11.45
CA SER A 119 8.64 -6.68 12.57
C SER A 119 8.84 -5.22 12.12
N GLN A 120 9.78 -4.98 11.19
CA GLN A 120 9.96 -3.66 10.59
C GLN A 120 8.77 -3.26 9.70
N LEU A 121 8.21 -4.21 8.93
CA LEU A 121 7.01 -3.95 8.14
C LEU A 121 5.79 -3.65 9.01
N ALA A 122 5.63 -4.35 10.14
CA ALA A 122 4.53 -4.12 11.07
C ALA A 122 4.52 -2.67 11.56
N GLN A 123 5.66 -2.13 11.95
CA GLN A 123 5.79 -0.73 12.40
C GLN A 123 5.43 0.29 11.31
N ARG A 124 5.67 -0.06 10.03
CA ARG A 124 5.38 0.80 8.88
C ARG A 124 3.91 0.71 8.43
N HIS A 125 3.26 -0.43 8.68
CA HIS A 125 1.95 -0.79 8.12
C HIS A 125 0.92 -1.05 9.22
N LEU A 126 0.45 0.02 9.85
CA LEU A 126 -0.47 -0.06 11.00
C LEU A 126 -1.91 -0.45 10.65
N MET A 127 -2.23 -0.61 9.37
CA MET A 127 -3.52 -1.12 8.91
C MET A 127 -3.52 -2.65 8.73
N THR A 128 -2.34 -3.27 8.67
CA THR A 128 -2.19 -4.70 8.44
C THR A 128 -1.69 -5.37 9.71
N ARG A 129 -2.32 -6.48 10.10
CA ARG A 129 -1.90 -7.24 11.28
C ARG A 129 -0.84 -8.26 10.91
N PHE A 130 0.24 -8.30 11.70
CA PHE A 130 1.33 -9.25 11.49
C PHE A 130 1.36 -10.28 12.63
N LEU A 131 1.29 -11.55 12.26
CA LEU A 131 1.24 -12.68 13.19
C LEU A 131 2.42 -13.62 12.95
N ARG A 132 2.94 -14.19 14.03
CA ARG A 132 3.94 -15.26 14.03
C ARG A 132 3.34 -16.48 14.70
N ALA A 133 3.30 -17.61 13.99
CA ALA A 133 2.81 -18.88 14.51
C ALA A 133 3.93 -19.94 14.41
N SER A 134 4.09 -20.74 15.46
CA SER A 134 5.01 -21.89 15.41
C SER A 134 4.34 -23.08 14.72
N VAL A 135 5.05 -23.74 13.81
CA VAL A 135 4.53 -24.93 13.12
C VAL A 135 4.27 -26.10 14.08
N ASP A 136 5.03 -26.20 15.17
CA ASP A 136 4.85 -27.26 16.18
C ASP A 136 3.53 -27.11 16.94
N LYS A 137 3.10 -25.86 17.16
CA LYS A 137 1.87 -25.54 17.88
C LYS A 137 0.63 -25.46 16.97
N CYS A 138 0.82 -25.46 15.65
CA CYS A 138 -0.26 -25.30 14.66
C CYS A 138 -0.31 -26.44 13.63
N PRO A 139 -0.37 -27.72 14.04
CA PRO A 139 -0.31 -28.85 13.12
C PRO A 139 -1.49 -28.90 12.13
N PHE A 140 -2.69 -28.45 12.52
CA PHE A 140 -3.83 -28.41 11.61
C PHE A 140 -3.61 -27.44 10.45
N LEU A 141 -3.12 -26.24 10.75
CA LEU A 141 -2.82 -25.22 9.73
C LEU A 141 -1.66 -25.64 8.83
N VAL A 142 -0.63 -26.26 9.40
CA VAL A 142 0.50 -26.82 8.63
C VAL A 142 0.02 -27.86 7.63
N ALA A 143 -0.84 -28.79 8.04
CA ALA A 143 -1.42 -29.79 7.17
C ALA A 143 -2.35 -29.17 6.11
N LYS A 144 -3.22 -28.25 6.52
CA LYS A 144 -4.21 -27.60 5.64
C LYS A 144 -3.57 -26.73 4.56
N LEU A 145 -2.52 -25.99 4.92
CA LEU A 145 -1.77 -25.12 4.01
C LEU A 145 -0.64 -25.86 3.27
N GLN A 146 -0.44 -27.15 3.59
CA GLN A 146 0.59 -28.02 3.02
C GLN A 146 2.00 -27.41 3.14
N ILE A 147 2.34 -26.90 4.32
CA ILE A 147 3.63 -26.26 4.58
C ILE A 147 4.71 -27.33 4.61
N LYS A 148 5.64 -27.26 3.64
CA LYS A 148 6.79 -28.19 3.51
C LYS A 148 8.15 -27.52 3.70
N VAL A 149 8.20 -26.20 3.54
CA VAL A 149 9.45 -25.40 3.53
C VAL A 149 9.25 -24.18 4.41
N LEU A 150 10.25 -23.89 5.24
CA LEU A 150 10.28 -22.72 6.12
C LEU A 150 11.37 -21.73 5.68
N PRO A 151 11.20 -20.42 5.92
CA PRO A 151 9.99 -19.77 6.44
C PRO A 151 8.81 -19.83 5.46
N PHE A 152 7.57 -19.91 5.96
CA PHE A 152 6.36 -19.84 5.14
C PHE A 152 5.51 -18.66 5.57
N VAL A 153 5.30 -17.70 4.67
CA VAL A 153 4.50 -16.50 4.97
C VAL A 153 3.27 -16.49 4.08
N VAL A 154 2.10 -16.26 4.65
CA VAL A 154 0.83 -16.18 3.92
C VAL A 154 0.11 -14.90 4.27
N ALA A 155 -0.50 -14.27 3.28
CA ALA A 155 -1.21 -13.03 3.44
C ALA A 155 -2.68 -13.20 3.03
N TYR A 156 -3.58 -12.77 3.91
CA TYR A 156 -5.01 -12.81 3.72
C TYR A 156 -5.57 -11.40 3.66
N LYS A 157 -6.62 -11.22 2.85
CA LYS A 157 -7.45 -10.03 2.84
C LYS A 157 -8.92 -10.42 2.84
N ASN A 158 -9.66 -9.97 3.83
CA ASN A 158 -11.07 -10.30 4.09
C ASN A 158 -11.30 -11.82 4.16
N GLY A 159 -10.43 -12.53 4.89
CA GLY A 159 -10.48 -13.99 5.03
C GLY A 159 -10.08 -14.81 3.78
N VAL A 160 -9.74 -14.16 2.66
CA VAL A 160 -9.31 -14.84 1.43
C VAL A 160 -7.79 -14.75 1.28
N GLU A 161 -7.16 -15.88 0.98
CA GLU A 161 -5.72 -15.93 0.70
C GLU A 161 -5.40 -15.12 -0.56
N ARG A 162 -4.48 -14.15 -0.46
CA ARG A 162 -4.05 -13.31 -1.59
C ARG A 162 -2.70 -13.73 -2.15
N THR A 163 -1.76 -14.06 -1.28
CA THR A 163 -0.44 -14.51 -1.69
C THR A 163 0.22 -15.34 -0.60
N ARG A 164 1.21 -16.14 -1.00
CA ARG A 164 2.09 -16.87 -0.10
C ARG A 164 3.54 -16.80 -0.58
N VAL A 165 4.47 -16.75 0.35
CA VAL A 165 5.90 -16.76 0.14
C VAL A 165 6.45 -18.02 0.80
N VAL A 166 7.13 -18.84 0.00
CA VAL A 166 7.73 -20.10 0.44
C VAL A 166 9.25 -19.92 0.42
N GLY A 167 9.87 -19.98 1.60
CA GLY A 167 11.28 -19.69 1.78
C GLY A 167 11.65 -18.28 1.29
N PHE A 168 12.80 -18.17 0.62
CA PHE A 168 13.28 -16.92 0.00
C PHE A 168 13.13 -16.92 -1.52
N SER A 169 12.39 -17.89 -2.08
CA SER A 169 12.34 -18.10 -3.54
C SER A 169 11.78 -16.93 -4.33
N ARG A 170 10.90 -16.14 -3.71
CA ARG A 170 10.28 -14.95 -4.32
C ARG A 170 10.97 -13.63 -3.93
N LEU A 171 12.06 -13.69 -3.17
CA LEU A 171 12.68 -12.52 -2.54
C LEU A 171 14.13 -12.30 -3.03
N GLY A 172 14.45 -12.78 -4.23
CA GLY A 172 15.78 -12.63 -4.85
C GLY A 172 16.72 -13.82 -4.68
N ASN A 173 16.26 -14.95 -4.11
CA ASN A 173 17.02 -16.21 -4.00
C ASN A 173 18.38 -16.11 -3.28
N GLN A 174 18.60 -15.06 -2.48
CA GLN A 174 19.78 -15.01 -1.62
C GLN A 174 19.65 -16.07 -0.50
N PRO A 175 20.76 -16.71 -0.09
CA PRO A 175 20.68 -17.89 0.79
C PRO A 175 20.13 -17.58 2.18
N ASP A 176 20.48 -16.41 2.74
CA ASP A 176 20.34 -16.09 4.17
C ASP A 176 19.69 -14.73 4.48
N ASP A 177 19.56 -13.83 3.49
CA ASP A 177 18.94 -12.52 3.65
C ASP A 177 18.16 -12.14 2.38
N PHE A 178 17.35 -11.10 2.48
CA PHE A 178 16.64 -10.50 1.37
C PHE A 178 16.33 -9.02 1.66
N ASP A 179 16.13 -8.25 0.60
CA ASP A 179 15.71 -6.86 0.74
C ASP A 179 14.25 -6.77 1.22
N ILE A 180 14.02 -5.96 2.25
CA ILE A 180 12.68 -5.73 2.80
C ILE A 180 11.74 -5.17 1.74
N ALA A 181 12.25 -4.40 0.77
CA ALA A 181 11.46 -3.85 -0.32
C ALA A 181 10.88 -4.97 -1.22
N ALA A 182 11.61 -6.07 -1.43
CA ALA A 182 11.11 -7.20 -2.21
C ALA A 182 9.90 -7.86 -1.51
N LEU A 183 9.97 -8.05 -0.19
CA LEU A 183 8.85 -8.58 0.60
C LEU A 183 7.66 -7.62 0.62
N GLU A 184 7.94 -6.32 0.77
CA GLU A 184 6.93 -5.28 0.77
C GLU A 184 6.18 -5.24 -0.58
N ASN A 185 6.91 -5.32 -1.69
CA ASN A 185 6.35 -5.34 -3.05
C ASN A 185 5.42 -6.54 -3.26
N VAL A 186 5.80 -7.73 -2.79
CA VAL A 186 4.94 -8.92 -2.88
C VAL A 186 3.58 -8.68 -2.20
N PHE A 187 3.55 -8.01 -1.05
CA PHE A 187 2.30 -7.72 -0.36
C PHE A 187 1.52 -6.55 -0.96
N TYR A 188 2.20 -5.58 -1.58
CA TYR A 188 1.54 -4.51 -2.35
C TYR A 188 0.87 -5.05 -3.61
N GLU A 189 1.56 -5.91 -4.37
CA GLU A 189 1.02 -6.56 -5.57
C GLU A 189 -0.18 -7.45 -5.23
N ALA A 190 -0.13 -8.13 -4.09
CA ALA A 190 -1.26 -8.90 -3.56
C ALA A 190 -2.41 -8.03 -3.03
N GLY A 191 -2.23 -6.71 -2.95
CA GLY A 191 -3.21 -5.75 -2.45
C GLY A 191 -3.49 -5.88 -0.95
N VAL A 192 -2.58 -6.53 -0.19
CA VAL A 192 -2.71 -6.70 1.26
C VAL A 192 -2.19 -5.48 2.00
N LEU A 193 -1.08 -4.89 1.54
CA LEU A 193 -0.60 -3.60 2.06
C LEU A 193 -1.23 -2.44 1.28
N ALA A 194 -1.58 -1.37 1.99
CA ALA A 194 -2.06 -0.14 1.37
C ALA A 194 -0.89 0.65 0.78
N LYS A 195 -0.93 0.94 -0.53
CA LYS A 195 0.04 1.87 -1.14
C LYS A 195 -0.12 3.22 -0.45
N LYS A 196 0.99 3.83 -0.02
CA LYS A 196 0.98 5.24 0.39
C LYS A 196 0.48 6.03 -0.80
N SER A 197 -0.66 6.72 -0.68
CA SER A 197 -1.06 7.68 -1.70
C SER A 197 0.02 8.75 -1.71
N THR A 198 0.84 8.80 -2.74
CA THR A 198 1.67 9.96 -2.99
C THR A 198 0.72 11.15 -3.05
N PRO A 199 0.90 12.21 -2.23
CA PRO A 199 0.16 13.43 -2.43
C PRO A 199 0.34 13.81 -3.90
N TRP A 200 -0.75 14.02 -4.62
CA TRP A 200 -0.69 14.55 -5.98
C TRP A 200 0.02 15.90 -5.88
N ARG A 201 1.27 15.93 -6.35
CA ARG A 201 2.00 17.17 -6.55
C ARG A 201 1.66 17.56 -7.99
N PRO A 202 0.97 18.70 -8.23
CA PRO A 202 0.85 19.19 -9.59
C PRO A 202 2.27 19.31 -10.15
N SER A 203 2.51 18.67 -11.29
CA SER A 203 3.73 18.82 -12.05
C SER A 203 3.87 20.29 -12.40
N ALA A 204 4.72 21.00 -11.66
CA ALA A 204 5.21 22.30 -12.10
C ALA A 204 5.96 22.06 -13.41
N GLY A 205 5.36 22.48 -14.52
CA GLY A 205 5.95 22.43 -15.85
C GLY A 205 7.36 23.00 -15.87
N GLY A 206 8.25 22.32 -16.59
CA GLY A 206 9.69 22.44 -16.45
C GLY A 206 10.33 23.76 -16.88
N ARG A 207 11.55 23.93 -16.41
CA ARG A 207 12.65 24.56 -17.15
C ARG A 207 13.87 23.65 -17.07
N ASP A 208 14.28 23.23 -18.25
CA ASP A 208 15.53 22.56 -18.59
C ASP A 208 16.74 23.46 -18.29
N GLY A 209 17.84 22.83 -17.87
CA GLY A 209 19.20 23.23 -18.24
C GLY A 209 19.97 24.17 -17.31
N SER A 210 20.75 23.60 -16.38
CA SER A 210 22.21 23.80 -16.30
C SER A 210 22.82 22.98 -15.14
N ASP A 211 23.70 22.05 -15.50
CA ASP A 211 25.07 21.90 -14.97
C ASP A 211 25.37 22.58 -13.61
N ASP A 212 25.72 21.81 -12.57
CA ASP A 212 27.10 21.74 -12.05
C ASP A 212 27.18 20.95 -10.72
N SER A 213 28.23 20.13 -10.63
CA SER A 213 29.03 19.77 -9.44
C SER A 213 28.40 19.22 -8.13
N ASP A 214 28.95 18.08 -7.70
CA ASP A 214 29.41 17.70 -6.35
C ASP A 214 28.89 18.47 -5.12
N LEU A 215 28.52 17.73 -4.06
CA LEU A 215 29.37 17.61 -2.86
C LEU A 215 28.67 16.81 -1.75
N ASP A 216 29.41 15.85 -1.22
CA ASP A 216 29.26 15.24 0.10
C ASP A 216 29.17 16.30 1.21
N VAL A 217 28.26 16.08 2.18
CA VAL A 217 28.51 16.22 3.63
C VAL A 217 27.61 15.24 4.39
#